data_AF-A0A0F9TN05-F1
#
_entry.id   AF-A0A0F9TN05-F1
#
_cell.length_a   1.000
_cell.length_b   1.000
_cell.length_c   1.000
_cell.angle_alpha   90.00
_cell.angle_beta   90.00
_cell.angle_gamma   90.00
#
_symmetry.space_group_name_H-M   'P 1'
#
loop_
_entity.id
_entity.type
_entity.pdbx_description
1 polymer ?
#
loop_
_entity_poly.entity_id
_entity_poly.type
_entity_poly.pdbx_seq_one_letter_code
_entity_poly.pdbx_strand_id
1 'polypeptide(L)' 'MQVDSADARPDPPEECGSCGQEGVELHRTSSYGPGHQVTWHCDFCFNFMDPGSALSHNLAKMGHMLLKAIRDRG' A
#
# COMPACT_ATOMS: atom_id res chain seq x y z
N MET A 1 8.57 -17.24 32.50
CA MET A 1 9.08 -17.37 31.12
C MET A 1 8.24 -16.42 30.27
N GLN A 2 8.80 -15.28 29.89
CA GLN A 2 8.10 -14.27 29.09
C GLN A 2 8.12 -14.79 27.65
N VAL A 3 6.94 -15.13 27.12
CA VAL A 3 6.80 -15.50 25.71
C VAL A 3 6.94 -14.21 24.92
N ASP A 4 8.16 -13.93 24.48
CA ASP A 4 8.45 -12.91 23.47
C ASP A 4 7.61 -13.24 22.24
N SER A 5 6.62 -12.39 21.98
CA SER A 5 5.68 -12.48 20.85
C SER A 5 6.43 -12.48 19.53
N ALA A 6 6.72 -13.68 19.00
CA ALA A 6 7.37 -13.90 17.70
C ALA A 6 6.48 -13.56 16.48
N ASP A 7 5.41 -12.79 16.68
CA ASP A 7 4.45 -12.37 15.66
C ASP A 7 4.29 -10.84 15.71
N ALA A 8 5.40 -10.10 15.84
CA ALA A 8 5.43 -8.65 15.68
C ALA A 8 5.17 -8.31 14.20
N ARG A 9 3.93 -8.50 13.76
CA ARG A 9 3.43 -7.95 12.50
C ARG A 9 3.53 -6.43 12.66
N PRO A 10 4.28 -5.73 11.81
CA PRO A 10 4.28 -4.28 11.87
C PRO A 10 2.83 -3.82 11.70
N ASP A 11 2.39 -2.85 12.50
CA ASP A 11 1.10 -2.22 12.25
C ASP A 11 1.06 -1.65 10.82
N PRO A 12 -0.11 -1.67 10.16
CA PRO A 12 -0.27 -0.97 8.90
C PRO A 12 0.05 0.52 9.10
N PRO A 13 0.75 1.17 8.17
CA PRO A 13 0.95 2.61 8.23
C PRO A 13 -0.40 3.34 8.10
N GLU A 14 -0.49 4.57 8.60
CA GLU A 14 -1.71 5.39 8.49
C GLU A 14 -1.99 5.82 7.03
N GLU A 15 -0.94 5.82 6.21
CA GLU A 15 -0.95 6.23 4.81
C GLU A 15 -0.40 5.14 3.90
N CYS A 16 -1.03 4.94 2.73
CA CYS A 16 -0.47 4.07 1.71
C CYS A 16 0.84 4.65 1.14
N GLY A 17 1.96 3.96 1.35
CA GLY A 17 3.27 4.43 0.86
C GLY A 17 3.42 4.57 -0.66
N SER A 18 2.51 3.97 -1.45
CA SER A 18 2.53 4.07 -2.92
C SER A 18 1.78 5.31 -3.44
N CYS A 19 0.59 5.61 -2.90
CA CYS A 19 -0.26 6.70 -3.39
C CYS A 19 -0.47 7.87 -2.41
N GLY A 20 -0.03 7.74 -1.15
CA GLY A 20 -0.21 8.77 -0.13
C GLY A 20 -1.65 8.87 0.39
N GLN A 21 -2.40 7.77 0.39
CA GLN A 21 -3.81 7.80 0.82
C GLN A 21 -3.94 7.42 2.29
N GLU A 22 -4.53 8.31 3.08
CA GLU A 22 -4.85 8.11 4.49
C GLU A 22 -6.26 7.54 4.68
N GLY A 23 -6.49 6.84 5.81
CA GLY A 23 -7.82 6.36 6.19
C GLY A 23 -8.41 5.29 5.26
N VAL A 24 -7.56 4.58 4.52
CA VAL A 24 -7.95 3.44 3.68
C VAL A 24 -7.49 2.12 4.27
N GLU A 25 -8.21 1.07 3.94
CA GLU A 25 -7.77 -0.29 4.27
C GLU A 25 -6.49 -0.63 3.49
N LEU A 26 -5.45 -1.03 4.23
CA LEU A 26 -4.17 -1.46 3.68
C LEU A 26 -4.04 -2.97 3.77
N HIS A 27 -3.71 -3.58 2.64
CA HIS A 27 -3.49 -5.01 2.49
C HIS A 27 -2.00 -5.32 2.65
N ARG A 28 -1.71 -6.32 3.49
CA ARG A 28 -0.36 -6.83 3.70
C ARG A 28 -0.01 -7.84 2.62
N THR A 29 1.03 -7.58 1.85
CA THR A 29 1.64 -8.58 0.97
C THR A 29 3.03 -8.94 1.49
N SER A 30 3.36 -10.23 1.45
CA SER A 30 4.68 -10.74 1.85
C SER A 30 5.32 -11.45 0.68
N SER A 31 6.54 -11.07 0.33
CA SER A 31 7.34 -11.82 -0.65
C SER A 31 8.07 -12.97 0.04
N TYR A 32 8.05 -14.16 -0.57
CA TYR A 32 8.80 -15.32 -0.08
C TYR A 32 10.07 -15.49 -0.91
N GLY A 33 11.24 -15.50 -0.26
CA GLY A 33 12.55 -15.60 -0.92
C GLY A 33 13.69 -14.96 -0.11
N PRO A 34 14.96 -15.07 -0.56
CA PRO A 34 16.07 -14.36 0.07
C PRO A 34 15.83 -12.84 -0.02
N GLY A 35 15.72 -12.19 1.14
CA GLY A 35 15.29 -10.79 1.22
C GLY A 35 13.79 -10.60 1.42
N HIS A 36 13.13 -11.49 2.17
CA HIS A 36 11.73 -11.36 2.61
C HIS A 36 11.35 -9.91 2.92
N GLN A 37 10.37 -9.37 2.21
CA GLN A 37 9.87 -8.02 2.39
C GLN A 37 8.36 -8.05 2.65
N VAL A 38 7.96 -7.21 3.60
CA VAL A 38 6.55 -6.92 3.87
C VAL A 38 6.24 -5.57 3.23
N THR A 39 5.19 -5.53 2.41
CA THR A 39 4.72 -4.32 1.76
C THR A 39 3.24 -4.13 2.03
N TRP A 40 2.83 -2.88 2.29
CA TRP A 40 1.45 -2.49 2.52
C TRP A 40 0.92 -1.74 1.30
N HIS A 41 -0.24 -2.15 0.78
CA HIS A 41 -0.85 -1.56 -0.41
C HIS A 41 -2.34 -1.31 -0.18
N CYS A 42 -2.88 -0.18 -0.62
CA CYS A 42 -4.33 0.00 -0.65
C CYS A 42 -4.95 -0.71 -1.86
N ASP A 43 -6.27 -0.95 -1.85
CA ASP A 43 -6.99 -1.58 -2.97
C ASP A 43 -6.79 -0.85 -4.31
N PHE A 44 -6.62 0.48 -4.28
CA PHE A 44 -6.34 1.26 -5.48
C PHE A 44 -4.96 0.96 -6.05
N CYS A 45 -3.92 0.87 -5.23
CA CYS A 45 -2.60 0.50 -5.72
C CYS A 45 -2.55 -0.97 -6.11
N PHE A 46 -3.16 -1.85 -5.31
CA PHE A 46 -3.13 -3.29 -5.51
C PHE A 46 -3.80 -3.72 -6.83
N ASN A 47 -4.98 -3.18 -7.15
CA ASN A 47 -5.67 -3.50 -8.42
C ASN A 47 -4.95 -2.97 -9.68
N PHE A 48 -4.05 -2.00 -9.52
CA PHE A 48 -3.27 -1.44 -10.63
C PHE A 48 -1.83 -1.97 -10.69
N MET A 49 -1.43 -2.80 -9.73
CA MET A 49 -0.14 -3.47 -9.76
C MET A 49 -0.19 -4.66 -10.72
N ASP A 50 0.05 -4.39 -12.01
CA ASP A 50 0.92 -5.29 -12.74
C ASP A 50 2.34 -5.05 -12.20
N PRO A 51 2.95 -6.00 -11.46
CA PRO A 51 4.14 -5.74 -10.65
C PRO A 51 5.41 -5.38 -11.47
N GLY A 52 5.34 -5.39 -12.81
CA GLY A 52 6.47 -5.04 -13.69
C GLY A 52 6.39 -3.67 -14.38
N SER A 53 5.28 -2.93 -14.24
CA SER A 53 5.00 -1.75 -15.07
C SER A 53 5.03 -0.44 -14.27
N ALA A 54 6.12 0.32 -14.39
CA ALA A 54 6.20 1.69 -13.88
C ALA A 54 5.08 2.60 -14.43
N LEU A 55 4.57 2.29 -15.64
CA LEU A 55 3.46 3.00 -16.25
C LEU A 55 2.15 2.78 -15.49
N SER A 56 1.85 1.54 -15.09
CA SER A 56 0.62 1.21 -14.34
C SER A 56 0.62 1.89 -12.98
N HIS A 57 1.77 1.93 -12.32
CA HIS A 57 1.96 2.65 -11.06
C HIS A 57 1.69 4.16 -11.22
N ASN A 58 2.28 4.80 -12.24
CA ASN A 58 2.07 6.23 -12.51
C ASN A 58 0.61 6.54 -12.89
N LEU A 59 -0.05 5.67 -13.65
CA LEU A 59 -1.46 5.84 -14.03
C LEU A 59 -2.38 5.76 -12.80
N ALA A 60 -2.15 4.80 -11.92
CA ALA A 60 -2.88 4.68 -10.64
C ALA A 60 -2.68 5.91 -9.77
N LYS A 61 -1.44 6.40 -9.65
CA LYS A 61 -1.11 7.61 -8.88
C LYS A 61 -1.80 8.85 -9.46
N MET A 62 -1.83 9.01 -10.78
CA MET A 62 -2.53 10.11 -11.44
C MET A 62 -4.04 10.03 -11.24
N GLY A 63 -4.65 8.85 -11.43
CA GLY A 63 -6.07 8.64 -11.17
C GLY A 63 -6.45 8.98 -9.73
N HIS A 64 -5.59 8.62 -8.77
CA HIS A 64 -5.79 8.95 -7.36
C HIS A 64 -5.69 10.46 -7.09
N MET A 65 -4.65 11.14 -7.58
CA MET A 65 -4.50 12.59 -7.40
C MET A 65 -5.69 13.35 -7.98
N LEU A 66 -6.23 12.90 -9.11
CA LEU A 66 -7.44 13.47 -9.70
C LEU A 66 -8.66 13.30 -8.80
N LEU A 67 -8.89 12.09 -8.28
CA LEU A 67 -10.02 11.82 -7.37
C LEU A 67 -9.92 12.61 -6.07
N LYS A 68 -8.71 12.73 -5.50
CA LYS A 68 -8.45 13.57 -4.31
C LYS A 68 -8.76 15.04 -4.60
N ALA A 69 -8.26 15.57 -5.72
CA ALA A 69 -8.53 16.96 -6.11
C ALA A 69 -10.02 17.26 -6.37
N ILE A 70 -10.78 16.27 -6.83
CA ILE A 70 -12.24 16.39 -6.98
C ILE A 70 -12.91 16.41 -5.60
N ARG A 71 -12.51 15.51 -4.70
CA ARG A 71 -13.05 15.44 -3.32
C ARG A 71 -12.77 16.72 -2.53
N ASP A 72 -11.55 17.24 -2.58
CA ASP A 72 -11.15 18.43 -1.81
C ASP A 72 -11.81 19.73 -2.31
N ARG A 73 -12.47 19.69 -3.48
CA ARG A 73 -13.18 20.82 -4.09
C ARG A 73 -14.70 20.79 -3.88
N GLY A 74 -15.25 19.70 -3.35
CA GLY A 74 -16.68 19.54 -3.04
C GLY A 74 -16.95 19.70 -1.56
#